data_AF-A0A2E1FLU2-F1
#
_entry.id   AF-A0A2E1FLU2-F1
#
_cell.length_a   1.000
_cell.length_b   1.000
_cell.length_c   1.000
_cell.angle_alpha   90.00
_cell.angle_beta   90.00
_cell.angle_gamma   90.00
#
_symmetry.space_group_name_H-M   'P 1'
#
loop_
_entity.id
_entity.type
_entity.pdbx_description
1 polymer ?
#
loop_
_entity_poly.entity_id
_entity_poly.type
_entity_poly.pdbx_seq_one_letter_code
_entity_poly.pdbx_strand_id
1 'polypeptide(L)'
;QVTVALWRHLQSLTIAVEGELVTSDGRLMGRLDLLFADVDDAGQLKGWLVADLKTGRAPTEELKPEVNRQLRMYRDILLANNPSAPPVRTEGWYTKTASKWTAEGGSVLEQAYAAWEATQPTTMPMDPTPGPDSCGGFCDWKAWCQHWWNWRHENGTLHKDDFSDAVVLLHEFEPNSGSAVIELCEPLDGGIRAIPTGIKKSAKFDGRGKDALQEVLASQHQGPLFLGSIMTAQSTWRIGHWCDVLPWKPILDGVEYIREN
;
A
#
# COMPACT_ATOMS: atom_id res chain seq x y z
N GLN A 1 7.47 -20.73 -27.23
CA GLN A 1 8.71 -20.05 -27.63
C GLN A 1 8.34 -18.75 -28.32
N VAL A 2 8.89 -17.61 -27.91
CA VAL A 2 8.61 -16.32 -28.55
C VAL A 2 9.48 -16.20 -29.81
N THR A 3 8.87 -15.97 -30.97
CA THR A 3 9.61 -15.78 -32.23
C THR A 3 9.82 -14.30 -32.54
N VAL A 4 10.82 -13.99 -33.37
CA VAL A 4 11.06 -12.60 -33.83
C VAL A 4 9.84 -12.05 -34.58
N ALA A 5 9.15 -12.88 -35.36
CA ALA A 5 7.94 -12.49 -36.08
C ALA A 5 6.79 -12.14 -35.11
N LEU A 6 6.57 -12.98 -34.08
CA LEU A 6 5.57 -12.71 -33.04
C LEU A 6 5.90 -11.41 -32.29
N TRP A 7 7.16 -11.20 -31.93
CA TRP A 7 7.58 -9.99 -31.24
C TRP A 7 7.34 -8.73 -32.07
N ARG A 8 7.73 -8.75 -33.36
CA ARG A 8 7.48 -7.63 -34.29
C ARG A 8 5.99 -7.35 -34.46
N HIS A 9 5.17 -8.41 -34.49
CA HIS A 9 3.72 -8.25 -34.57
C HIS A 9 3.16 -7.58 -33.31
N LEU A 10 3.54 -8.03 -32.11
CA LEU A 10 3.10 -7.39 -30.86
C LEU A 10 3.54 -5.92 -30.78
N GLN A 11 4.78 -5.62 -31.18
CA GLN A 11 5.27 -4.25 -31.27
C GLN A 11 4.43 -3.40 -32.24
N SER A 12 4.01 -3.96 -33.38
CA SER A 12 3.16 -3.24 -34.34
C SER A 12 1.77 -2.91 -33.82
N LEU A 13 1.28 -3.66 -32.83
CA LEU A 13 0.00 -3.42 -32.16
C LEU A 13 0.14 -2.46 -30.97
N THR A 14 1.36 -2.15 -30.53
CA THR A 14 1.60 -1.30 -29.35
C THR A 14 1.37 0.16 -29.69
N ILE A 15 0.42 0.80 -29.00
CA ILE A 15 0.14 2.23 -29.12
C ILE A 15 0.99 3.01 -28.13
N ALA A 16 1.07 2.56 -26.88
CA ALA A 16 1.88 3.19 -25.84
C ALA A 16 2.41 2.17 -24.82
N VAL A 17 3.54 2.50 -24.20
CA VAL A 17 4.20 1.76 -23.11
C VAL A 17 4.57 2.78 -22.04
N GLU A 18 4.23 2.50 -20.78
CA GLU A 18 4.41 3.44 -19.65
C GLU A 18 3.79 4.83 -19.95
N GLY A 19 2.64 4.83 -20.62
CA GLY A 19 1.98 6.04 -21.11
C GLY A 19 1.33 6.82 -19.97
N GLU A 20 1.62 8.11 -19.88
CA GLU A 20 0.97 8.99 -18.91
C GLU A 20 -0.49 9.23 -19.28
N LEU A 21 -1.38 9.13 -18.29
CA LEU A 21 -2.79 9.47 -18.40
C LEU A 21 -3.10 10.60 -17.43
N VAL A 22 -3.57 11.73 -17.93
CA VAL A 22 -3.95 12.89 -17.11
C VAL A 22 -5.28 13.41 -17.63
N THR A 23 -6.22 13.72 -16.75
CA THR A 23 -7.48 14.38 -17.14
C THR A 23 -7.22 15.78 -17.67
N SER A 24 -8.12 16.32 -18.49
CA SER A 24 -7.97 17.65 -19.09
C SER A 24 -7.80 18.80 -18.08
N ASP A 25 -8.28 18.61 -16.85
CA ASP A 25 -8.14 19.54 -15.73
C ASP A 25 -6.92 19.28 -14.83
N GLY A 26 -6.12 18.25 -15.13
CA GLY A 26 -4.90 17.91 -14.42
C GLY A 26 -5.08 17.24 -13.05
N ARG A 27 -6.31 16.93 -12.63
CA ARG A 27 -6.58 16.46 -11.25
C ARG A 27 -6.35 14.97 -11.09
N LEU A 28 -6.84 14.16 -12.02
CA LEU A 28 -6.69 12.72 -11.99
C LEU A 28 -5.55 12.30 -12.92
N MET A 29 -4.65 11.48 -12.39
CA MET A 29 -3.47 11.02 -13.10
C MET A 29 -3.30 9.50 -12.94
N GLY A 30 -2.66 8.88 -13.91
CA GLY A 30 -2.29 7.48 -13.91
C GLY A 30 -1.18 7.21 -14.91
N ARG A 31 -0.64 5.99 -14.88
CA ARG A 31 0.33 5.52 -15.86
C ARG A 31 -0.10 4.16 -16.35
N LEU A 32 -0.30 4.05 -17.66
CA LEU A 32 -0.59 2.80 -18.33
C LEU A 32 0.68 1.99 -18.44
N ASP A 33 0.67 0.71 -18.04
CA ASP A 33 1.77 -0.18 -18.39
C ASP A 33 1.82 -0.34 -19.91
N LEU A 34 0.68 -0.73 -20.53
CA LEU A 34 0.57 -0.99 -21.96
C LEU A 34 -0.79 -0.54 -22.53
N LEU A 35 -0.75 0.05 -23.72
CA LEU A 35 -1.92 0.30 -24.57
C LEU A 35 -1.70 -0.35 -25.94
N PHE A 36 -2.63 -1.19 -26.37
CA PHE A 36 -2.60 -1.89 -27.65
C PHE A 36 -3.79 -1.54 -28.53
N ALA A 37 -3.60 -1.66 -29.84
CA ALA A 37 -4.69 -1.87 -30.79
C ALA A 37 -5.29 -3.26 -30.55
N ASP A 38 -6.58 -3.32 -30.21
CA ASP A 38 -7.33 -4.57 -30.10
C ASP A 38 -7.83 -4.92 -31.50
N VAL A 39 -7.24 -5.96 -32.10
CA VAL A 39 -7.55 -6.41 -33.46
C VAL A 39 -8.28 -7.75 -33.42
N ASP A 40 -9.18 -7.97 -34.38
CA ASP A 40 -9.84 -9.26 -34.56
C ASP A 40 -8.94 -10.28 -35.29
N ASP A 41 -9.45 -11.49 -35.50
CA ASP A 41 -8.73 -12.58 -36.19
C ASP A 41 -8.38 -12.24 -37.65
N ALA A 42 -9.05 -11.25 -38.25
CA ALA A 42 -8.75 -10.73 -39.58
C ALA A 42 -7.74 -9.55 -39.57
N GLY A 43 -7.27 -9.15 -38.39
CA GLY A 43 -6.36 -8.02 -38.20
C GLY A 43 -7.03 -6.65 -38.28
N GLN A 44 -8.36 -6.59 -38.24
CA GLN A 44 -9.10 -5.33 -38.27
C GLN A 44 -9.21 -4.75 -36.85
N LEU A 45 -9.08 -3.43 -36.75
CA LEU A 45 -9.20 -2.72 -35.47
C LEU A 45 -10.62 -2.85 -34.91
N LYS A 46 -10.75 -3.52 -33.78
CA LYS A 46 -11.99 -3.65 -33.02
C LYS A 46 -12.08 -2.62 -31.91
N GLY A 47 -10.95 -2.22 -31.34
CA GLY A 47 -10.90 -1.39 -30.15
C GLY A 47 -9.49 -1.05 -29.72
N TRP A 48 -9.37 -0.55 -28.50
CA TRP A 48 -8.11 -0.48 -27.76
C TRP A 48 -8.13 -1.43 -26.57
N LEU A 49 -6.96 -1.96 -26.23
CA LEU A 49 -6.75 -2.78 -25.06
C LEU A 49 -5.73 -2.11 -24.14
N VAL A 50 -6.18 -1.72 -22.95
CA VAL A 50 -5.30 -1.36 -21.84
C VAL A 50 -4.95 -2.64 -21.09
N ALA A 51 -3.65 -2.91 -20.95
CA ALA A 51 -3.17 -4.05 -20.17
C ALA A 51 -2.27 -3.55 -19.03
N ASP A 52 -2.62 -3.96 -17.81
CA ASP A 52 -1.86 -3.68 -16.59
C ASP A 52 -1.21 -4.98 -16.10
N LEU A 53 0.10 -4.95 -15.88
CA LEU A 53 0.92 -6.11 -15.56
C LEU A 53 0.96 -6.32 -14.04
N LYS A 54 0.51 -7.50 -13.60
CA LYS A 54 0.51 -7.88 -12.19
C LYS A 54 1.47 -9.04 -11.94
N THR A 55 2.34 -8.89 -10.94
CA THR A 55 3.25 -9.94 -10.44
C THR A 55 2.70 -10.70 -9.24
N GLY A 56 1.60 -10.21 -8.65
CA GLY A 56 0.93 -10.80 -7.49
C GLY A 56 0.19 -12.12 -7.77
N ARG A 57 -0.53 -12.60 -6.76
CA ARG A 57 -1.43 -13.76 -6.92
C ARG A 57 -2.56 -13.39 -7.88
N ALA A 58 -2.79 -14.27 -8.86
CA ALA A 58 -3.93 -14.13 -9.75
C ALA A 58 -5.25 -14.31 -9.00
N PRO A 59 -6.33 -13.65 -9.44
CA PRO A 59 -7.66 -13.89 -8.92
C PRO A 59 -8.11 -15.33 -9.19
N THR A 60 -9.06 -15.79 -8.39
CA THR A 60 -9.71 -17.11 -8.55
C THR A 60 -11.05 -17.01 -9.25
N GLU A 61 -11.84 -15.98 -8.94
CA GLU A 61 -13.22 -15.81 -9.44
C GLU A 61 -13.43 -14.44 -10.09
N GLU A 62 -12.99 -13.37 -9.44
CA GLU A 62 -13.13 -12.00 -9.95
C GLU A 62 -11.93 -11.13 -9.56
N LEU A 63 -11.71 -10.05 -10.31
CA LEU A 63 -10.69 -9.05 -9.96
C LEU A 63 -10.98 -8.47 -8.58
N LYS A 64 -9.92 -8.23 -7.79
CA LYS A 64 -10.04 -7.45 -6.56
C LYS A 64 -10.69 -6.09 -6.85
N PRO A 65 -11.57 -5.58 -5.96
CA PRO A 65 -12.29 -4.33 -6.19
C PRO A 65 -11.36 -3.15 -6.56
N GLU A 66 -10.19 -3.04 -5.94
CA GLU A 66 -9.24 -1.95 -6.17
C GLU A 66 -8.60 -2.07 -7.56
N VAL A 67 -8.24 -3.28 -7.98
CA VAL A 67 -7.68 -3.54 -9.31
C VAL A 67 -8.72 -3.27 -10.41
N ASN A 68 -9.95 -3.73 -10.19
CA ASN A 68 -11.06 -3.47 -11.11
C ASN A 68 -11.32 -1.97 -11.27
N ARG A 69 -11.33 -1.21 -10.15
CA ARG A 69 -11.50 0.24 -10.16
C ARG A 69 -10.34 0.97 -10.83
N GLN A 70 -9.09 0.58 -10.56
CA GLN A 70 -7.91 1.14 -11.22
C GLN A 70 -7.98 1.00 -12.74
N LEU A 71 -8.23 -0.21 -13.23
CA LEU A 71 -8.35 -0.48 -14.67
C LEU A 71 -9.47 0.36 -15.30
N ARG A 72 -10.64 0.44 -14.66
CA ARG A 72 -11.75 1.28 -15.13
C ARG A 72 -11.40 2.77 -15.13
N MET A 73 -10.66 3.26 -14.14
CA MET A 73 -10.16 4.63 -14.13
C MET A 73 -9.27 4.92 -15.35
N TYR A 74 -8.36 4.01 -15.70
CA TYR A 74 -7.54 4.15 -16.91
C TYR A 74 -8.37 4.22 -18.19
N ARG A 75 -9.34 3.31 -18.36
CA ARG A 75 -10.29 3.34 -19.48
C ARG A 75 -11.00 4.68 -19.56
N ASP A 76 -11.52 5.14 -18.43
CA ASP A 76 -12.40 6.30 -18.44
C ASP A 76 -11.63 7.60 -18.68
N ILE A 77 -10.43 7.77 -18.12
CA ILE A 77 -9.55 8.91 -18.43
C ILE A 77 -9.20 8.88 -19.93
N LEU A 78 -8.85 7.71 -20.46
CA LEU A 78 -8.52 7.55 -21.88
C LEU A 78 -9.69 7.94 -22.79
N LEU A 79 -10.91 7.51 -22.46
CA LEU A 79 -12.13 7.86 -23.21
C LEU A 79 -12.50 9.34 -23.05
N ALA A 80 -12.38 9.91 -21.86
CA ALA A 80 -12.66 11.33 -21.60
C ALA A 80 -11.72 12.24 -22.42
N ASN A 81 -10.45 11.85 -22.55
CA ASN A 81 -9.47 12.57 -23.35
C ASN A 81 -9.61 12.35 -24.86
N ASN A 82 -10.33 11.29 -25.28
CA ASN A 82 -10.48 10.92 -26.68
C ASN A 82 -11.96 10.65 -27.01
N PRO A 83 -12.78 11.69 -27.24
CA PRO A 83 -14.23 11.54 -27.46
C PRO A 83 -14.62 10.68 -28.67
N SER A 84 -13.70 10.50 -29.62
CA SER A 84 -13.87 9.66 -30.81
C SER A 84 -13.08 8.36 -30.74
N ALA A 85 -12.59 7.97 -29.57
CA ALA A 85 -11.88 6.71 -29.38
C ALA A 85 -12.76 5.51 -29.75
N PRO A 86 -12.16 4.42 -30.27
CA PRO A 86 -12.87 3.17 -30.42
C PRO A 86 -13.18 2.57 -29.03
N PRO A 87 -13.98 1.50 -28.94
CA PRO A 87 -14.25 0.82 -27.68
C PRO A 87 -12.95 0.43 -26.95
N VAL A 88 -12.88 0.68 -25.64
CA VAL A 88 -11.71 0.38 -24.82
C VAL A 88 -12.02 -0.76 -23.87
N ARG A 89 -11.20 -1.81 -23.93
CA ARG A 89 -11.19 -2.93 -22.98
C ARG A 89 -9.97 -2.81 -22.07
N THR A 90 -10.13 -3.20 -20.82
CA THR A 90 -9.05 -3.15 -19.81
C THR A 90 -8.86 -4.50 -19.16
N GLU A 91 -7.62 -4.94 -19.04
CA GLU A 91 -7.27 -6.23 -18.44
C GLU A 91 -6.13 -6.14 -17.43
N GLY A 92 -6.24 -6.91 -16.35
CA GLY A 92 -5.11 -7.27 -15.49
C GLY A 92 -4.43 -8.54 -16.02
N TRP A 93 -3.15 -8.46 -16.35
CA TRP A 93 -2.35 -9.57 -16.88
C TRP A 93 -1.41 -10.10 -15.80
N TYR A 94 -1.68 -11.31 -15.32
CA TYR A 94 -0.95 -11.91 -14.21
C TYR A 94 0.17 -12.80 -14.73
N THR A 95 1.41 -12.36 -14.52
CA THR A 95 2.59 -13.03 -15.09
C THR A 95 2.86 -14.40 -14.48
N LYS A 96 2.50 -14.61 -13.21
CA LYS A 96 2.70 -15.88 -12.49
C LYS A 96 1.89 -17.04 -13.07
N THR A 97 0.69 -16.76 -13.55
CA THR A 97 -0.28 -17.77 -14.06
C THR A 97 -0.54 -17.62 -15.55
N ALA A 98 0.03 -16.61 -16.20
CA ALA A 98 -0.26 -16.21 -17.58
C ALA A 98 -1.77 -16.02 -17.85
N SER A 99 -2.53 -15.58 -16.84
CA SER A 99 -3.97 -15.34 -16.95
C SER A 99 -4.29 -13.86 -17.15
N LYS A 100 -5.42 -13.62 -17.82
CA LYS A 100 -5.92 -12.28 -18.14
C LYS A 100 -7.33 -12.13 -17.56
N TRP A 101 -7.59 -10.99 -16.95
CA TRP A 101 -8.85 -10.73 -16.27
C TRP A 101 -9.38 -9.38 -16.71
N THR A 102 -10.57 -9.38 -17.33
CA THR A 102 -11.21 -8.15 -17.80
C THR A 102 -11.82 -7.39 -16.63
N ALA A 103 -11.65 -6.07 -16.61
CA ALA A 103 -12.34 -5.21 -15.66
C ALA A 103 -13.77 -4.91 -16.13
N GLU A 104 -14.72 -5.01 -15.21
CA GLU A 104 -16.15 -4.89 -15.49
C GLU A 104 -16.82 -3.79 -14.67
N GLY A 105 -17.82 -3.16 -15.28
CA GLY A 105 -18.64 -2.09 -14.69
C GLY A 105 -18.56 -0.75 -15.41
N GLY A 106 -19.44 0.17 -15.03
CA GLY A 106 -19.57 1.51 -15.63
C GLY A 106 -18.39 2.44 -15.35
N SER A 107 -18.54 3.75 -15.61
CA SER A 107 -17.47 4.69 -15.31
C SER A 107 -17.26 4.87 -13.79
N VAL A 108 -16.03 5.17 -13.38
CA VAL A 108 -15.63 5.50 -12.01
C VAL A 108 -15.11 6.94 -11.88
N LEU A 109 -15.11 7.76 -12.94
CA LEU A 109 -14.51 9.11 -12.91
C LEU A 109 -15.12 10.00 -11.83
N GLU A 110 -16.45 10.05 -11.73
CA GLU A 110 -17.12 10.87 -10.71
C GLU A 110 -16.71 10.45 -9.29
N GLN A 111 -16.59 9.15 -9.04
CA GLN A 111 -16.12 8.62 -7.75
C GLN A 111 -14.65 8.97 -7.50
N ALA A 112 -13.81 8.92 -8.55
CA ALA A 112 -12.40 9.28 -8.47
C ALA A 112 -12.22 10.78 -8.20
N TYR A 113 -13.01 11.66 -8.82
CA TYR A 113 -13.01 13.09 -8.52
C TYR A 113 -13.49 13.39 -7.11
N ALA A 114 -14.56 12.73 -6.65
CA ALA A 114 -15.03 12.87 -5.28
C ALA A 114 -13.96 12.44 -4.26
N ALA A 115 -13.26 11.34 -4.53
CA ALA A 115 -12.14 10.89 -3.71
C ALA A 115 -10.98 11.90 -3.74
N TRP A 116 -10.59 12.38 -4.93
CA TRP A 116 -9.54 13.39 -5.07
C TRP A 116 -9.83 14.66 -4.27
N GLU A 117 -11.07 15.15 -4.34
CA GLU A 117 -11.52 16.34 -3.60
C GLU A 117 -11.50 16.08 -2.07
N ALA A 118 -11.95 14.91 -1.63
CA ALA A 118 -11.90 14.52 -0.22
C ALA A 118 -10.47 14.32 0.31
N THR A 119 -9.51 14.03 -0.58
CA THR A 119 -8.11 13.78 -0.22
C THR A 119 -7.19 14.99 -0.31
N GLN A 120 -7.73 16.19 -0.53
CA GLN A 120 -6.91 17.40 -0.55
C GLN A 120 -6.15 17.55 0.78
N PRO A 121 -4.86 17.93 0.75
CA PRO A 121 -4.09 18.14 1.98
C PRO A 121 -4.77 19.18 2.86
N THR A 122 -5.05 18.81 4.10
CA THR A 122 -5.54 19.74 5.12
C THR A 122 -4.62 19.72 6.33
N THR A 123 -4.77 20.69 7.23
CA THR A 123 -4.11 20.69 8.53
C THR A 123 -4.73 19.68 9.49
N MET A 124 -5.89 19.12 9.17
CA MET A 124 -6.57 18.13 10.00
C MET A 124 -6.35 16.72 9.47
N PRO A 125 -6.12 15.72 10.33
CA PRO A 125 -6.21 14.33 9.91
C PRO A 125 -7.62 14.03 9.36
N MET A 126 -7.68 13.15 8.36
CA MET A 126 -8.96 12.67 7.80
C MET A 126 -9.67 11.77 8.81
N ASP A 127 -11.00 11.70 8.69
CA ASP A 127 -11.81 10.81 9.51
C ASP A 127 -11.34 9.34 9.34
N PRO A 128 -11.07 8.63 10.45
CA PRO A 128 -10.58 7.27 10.38
C PRO A 128 -11.70 6.32 9.94
N THR A 129 -11.32 5.23 9.27
CA THR A 129 -12.24 4.14 8.91
C THR A 129 -11.73 2.80 9.44
N PRO A 130 -11.70 2.59 10.78
CA PRO A 130 -11.15 1.37 11.36
C PRO A 130 -11.98 0.14 10.99
N GLY A 131 -11.32 -0.96 10.68
CA GLY A 131 -11.98 -2.17 10.21
C GLY A 131 -11.02 -3.30 9.86
N PRO A 132 -11.55 -4.49 9.54
CA PRO A 132 -10.74 -5.66 9.21
C PRO A 132 -9.88 -5.45 7.96
N ASP A 133 -10.39 -4.75 6.95
CA ASP A 133 -9.66 -4.52 5.70
C ASP A 133 -8.69 -3.33 5.78
N SER A 134 -8.88 -2.42 6.76
CA SER A 134 -7.99 -1.27 7.00
C SER A 134 -6.99 -1.58 8.12
N CYS A 135 -7.44 -1.54 9.38
CA CYS A 135 -6.59 -1.77 10.57
C CYS A 135 -6.19 -3.24 10.73
N GLY A 136 -7.00 -4.19 10.25
CA GLY A 136 -6.64 -5.61 10.18
C GLY A 136 -5.70 -5.94 9.01
N GLY A 137 -5.62 -5.06 8.00
CA GLY A 137 -4.83 -5.23 6.79
C GLY A 137 -3.47 -4.53 6.81
N PHE A 138 -2.98 -4.26 5.60
CA PHE A 138 -1.74 -3.50 5.38
C PHE A 138 -2.06 -2.00 5.31
N CYS A 139 -1.41 -1.21 6.15
CA CYS A 139 -1.58 0.25 6.22
C CYS A 139 -0.23 0.86 6.61
N ASP A 140 0.25 1.80 5.79
CA ASP A 140 1.55 2.46 5.99
C ASP A 140 1.54 3.51 7.11
N TRP A 141 0.35 3.92 7.57
CA TRP A 141 0.19 5.01 8.53
C TRP A 141 0.17 4.56 9.99
N LYS A 142 0.40 3.27 10.27
CA LYS A 142 0.21 2.67 11.60
C LYS A 142 0.99 3.40 12.70
N ALA A 143 2.25 3.76 12.47
CA ALA A 143 3.11 4.47 13.43
C ALA A 143 2.56 5.83 13.90
N TRP A 144 1.64 6.41 13.14
CA TRP A 144 1.03 7.72 13.38
C TRP A 144 -0.49 7.62 13.61
N CYS A 145 -1.08 6.42 13.70
CA CYS A 145 -2.52 6.24 13.75
C CYS A 145 -2.96 5.54 15.04
N GLN A 146 -3.49 6.32 15.99
CA GLN A 146 -4.04 5.81 17.25
C GLN A 146 -5.21 4.83 17.05
N HIS A 147 -6.01 5.05 15.98
CA HIS A 147 -7.19 4.24 15.67
C HIS A 147 -6.84 2.80 15.29
N TRP A 148 -5.74 2.60 14.56
CA TRP A 148 -5.23 1.25 14.29
C TRP A 148 -4.91 0.52 15.58
N TRP A 149 -4.20 1.20 16.49
CA TRP A 149 -3.72 0.55 17.70
C TRP A 149 -4.86 0.19 18.65
N ASN A 150 -5.83 1.09 18.83
CA ASN A 150 -7.06 0.82 19.59
C ASN A 150 -7.86 -0.32 18.97
N TRP A 151 -8.09 -0.30 17.65
CA TRP A 151 -8.85 -1.35 16.97
C TRP A 151 -8.21 -2.73 17.15
N ARG A 152 -6.88 -2.82 17.05
CA ARG A 152 -6.16 -4.09 17.28
C ARG A 152 -6.26 -4.52 18.75
N HIS A 153 -6.21 -3.59 19.70
CA HIS A 153 -6.36 -3.89 21.12
C HIS A 153 -7.77 -4.41 21.45
N GLU A 154 -8.80 -3.69 21.04
CA GLU A 154 -10.21 -4.02 21.29
C GLU A 154 -10.62 -5.36 20.68
N ASN A 155 -10.13 -5.66 19.48
CA ASN A 155 -10.36 -6.96 18.84
C ASN A 155 -9.40 -8.06 19.34
N GLY A 156 -8.52 -7.73 20.30
CA GLY A 156 -7.57 -8.66 20.89
C GLY A 156 -6.64 -9.28 19.85
N THR A 157 -6.14 -8.51 18.88
CA THR A 157 -5.24 -8.97 17.80
C THR A 157 -3.84 -8.38 17.90
N LEU A 158 -3.54 -7.61 18.95
CA LEU A 158 -2.19 -7.12 19.22
C LEU A 158 -1.21 -8.26 19.48
N HIS A 159 -0.03 -8.17 18.86
CA HIS A 159 1.10 -9.10 19.08
C HIS A 159 0.75 -10.57 18.77
N LYS A 160 -0.31 -10.79 17.98
CA LYS A 160 -0.74 -12.11 17.50
C LYS A 160 -0.18 -12.35 16.11
N ASP A 161 -0.16 -13.62 15.73
CA ASP A 161 0.35 -14.16 14.46
C ASP A 161 1.88 -14.28 14.37
N ASP A 162 2.35 -14.93 13.30
CA ASP A 162 3.77 -15.16 13.02
C ASP A 162 4.51 -13.90 12.55
N PHE A 163 3.74 -12.94 12.02
CA PHE A 163 4.17 -11.59 11.72
C PHE A 163 3.24 -10.61 12.40
N SER A 164 3.79 -9.65 13.14
CA SER A 164 2.99 -8.69 13.91
C SER A 164 3.59 -7.29 13.86
N ASP A 165 2.70 -6.31 13.98
CA ASP A 165 3.05 -4.92 14.21
C ASP A 165 2.89 -4.63 15.71
N ALA A 166 3.83 -3.89 16.30
CA ALA A 166 3.85 -3.63 17.73
C ALA A 166 4.29 -2.21 18.06
N VAL A 167 3.69 -1.65 19.12
CA VAL A 167 4.25 -0.49 19.83
C VAL A 167 4.97 -1.02 21.06
N VAL A 168 6.23 -0.62 21.24
CA VAL A 168 7.12 -1.17 22.29
C VAL A 168 7.96 -0.08 22.94
N LEU A 169 8.43 -0.35 24.15
CA LEU A 169 9.54 0.39 24.77
C LEU A 169 10.85 -0.37 24.57
N LEU A 170 11.91 0.34 24.20
CA LEU A 170 13.26 -0.20 24.14
C LEU A 170 13.93 -0.06 25.52
N HIS A 171 14.36 -1.17 26.12
CA HIS A 171 15.06 -1.18 27.41
C HIS A 171 16.57 -1.26 27.25
N GLU A 172 17.02 -2.18 26.39
CA GLU A 172 18.43 -2.43 26.15
C GLU A 172 18.64 -2.63 24.64
N PHE A 173 19.75 -2.11 24.14
CA PHE A 173 20.18 -2.33 22.76
C PHE A 173 21.70 -2.38 22.70
N GLU A 174 22.24 -3.46 22.13
CA GLU A 174 23.66 -3.61 21.86
C GLU A 174 23.90 -3.38 20.35
N PRO A 175 24.51 -2.25 19.93
CA PRO A 175 24.56 -1.83 18.53
C PRO A 175 25.34 -2.75 17.59
N ASN A 176 26.36 -3.45 18.08
CA ASN A 176 27.24 -4.25 17.21
C ASN A 176 26.52 -5.51 16.75
N SER A 177 25.95 -6.24 17.70
CA SER A 177 25.18 -7.44 17.49
C SER A 177 23.77 -7.12 17.01
N GLY A 178 23.15 -6.02 17.43
CA GLY A 178 21.73 -5.74 17.18
C GLY A 178 20.80 -6.44 18.17
N SER A 179 21.32 -6.98 19.26
CA SER A 179 20.52 -7.64 20.31
C SER A 179 19.83 -6.59 21.17
N ALA A 180 18.57 -6.82 21.53
CA ALA A 180 17.78 -5.87 22.28
C ALA A 180 16.81 -6.55 23.27
N VAL A 181 16.40 -5.79 24.27
CA VAL A 181 15.25 -6.10 25.13
C VAL A 181 14.19 -5.05 24.88
N ILE A 182 13.02 -5.50 24.44
CA ILE A 182 11.84 -4.66 24.21
C ILE A 182 10.74 -5.05 25.20
N GLU A 183 9.89 -4.10 25.56
CA GLU A 183 8.69 -4.34 26.35
C GLU A 183 7.46 -3.98 25.54
N LEU A 184 6.50 -4.92 25.50
CA LEU A 184 5.26 -4.72 24.76
C LEU A 184 4.40 -3.66 25.44
N CYS A 185 3.79 -2.80 24.64
CA CYS A 185 2.85 -1.79 25.11
C CYS A 185 1.42 -2.10 24.69
N GLU A 186 0.51 -1.46 25.41
CA GLU A 186 -0.91 -1.34 25.08
C GLU A 186 -1.33 0.13 25.00
N PRO A 187 -2.41 0.44 24.25
CA PRO A 187 -2.90 1.80 24.14
C PRO A 187 -3.49 2.29 25.46
N LEU A 188 -3.22 3.55 25.78
CA LEU A 188 -3.84 4.32 26.87
C LEU A 188 -4.33 5.66 26.32
N ASP A 189 -5.39 6.22 26.94
CA ASP A 189 -6.04 7.48 26.54
C ASP A 189 -6.39 7.52 25.05
N GLY A 190 -7.09 6.48 24.59
CA GLY A 190 -7.47 6.39 23.18
C GLY A 190 -6.27 6.17 22.24
N GLY A 191 -5.20 5.51 22.70
CA GLY A 191 -4.06 5.13 21.85
C GLY A 191 -3.04 6.24 21.62
N ILE A 192 -3.23 7.40 22.28
CA ILE A 192 -2.27 8.51 22.26
C ILE A 192 -1.00 8.12 23.02
N ARG A 193 -1.17 7.51 24.20
CA ARG A 193 -0.07 7.11 25.07
C ARG A 193 0.11 5.61 25.05
N ALA A 194 1.36 5.19 25.20
CA ALA A 194 1.69 3.79 25.39
C ALA A 194 1.89 3.48 26.88
N ILE A 195 1.23 2.43 27.37
CA ILE A 195 1.47 1.90 28.71
C ILE A 195 2.24 0.56 28.61
N PRO A 196 3.32 0.36 29.39
CA PRO A 196 4.02 -0.92 29.44
C PRO A 196 3.13 -2.02 30.02
N THR A 197 3.18 -3.20 29.41
CA THR A 197 2.43 -4.38 29.86
C THR A 197 3.17 -5.19 30.94
N GLY A 198 4.45 -4.91 31.21
CA GLY A 198 5.33 -5.77 31.99
C GLY A 198 5.92 -6.94 31.20
N ILE A 199 5.46 -7.17 29.96
CA ILE A 199 5.90 -8.31 29.14
C ILE A 199 7.14 -7.90 28.33
N LYS A 200 8.30 -8.37 28.77
CA LYS A 200 9.57 -8.21 28.04
C LYS A 200 9.80 -9.33 27.03
N LYS A 201 10.41 -8.98 25.90
CA LYS A 201 10.81 -9.89 24.83
C LYS A 201 12.26 -9.63 24.42
N SER A 202 12.99 -10.71 24.17
CA SER A 202 14.26 -10.63 23.46
C SER A 202 14.00 -10.32 22.00
N ALA A 203 14.75 -9.37 21.44
CA ALA A 203 14.64 -8.94 20.06
C ALA A 203 16.02 -8.91 19.39
N LYS A 204 16.00 -9.08 18.07
CA LYS A 204 17.19 -8.99 17.21
C LYS A 204 16.88 -8.08 16.03
N PHE A 205 17.61 -6.98 15.95
CA PHE A 205 17.58 -6.04 14.85
C PHE A 205 18.73 -6.34 13.89
N ASP A 206 18.41 -6.55 12.61
CA ASP A 206 19.39 -6.87 11.57
C ASP A 206 19.17 -6.02 10.30
N GLY A 207 20.26 -5.74 9.58
CA GLY A 207 20.23 -4.97 8.32
C GLY A 207 19.50 -3.63 8.49
N ARG A 208 18.61 -3.31 7.54
CA ARG A 208 17.88 -2.03 7.52
C ARG A 208 17.05 -1.77 8.79
N GLY A 209 16.53 -2.81 9.45
CA GLY A 209 15.81 -2.65 10.71
C GLY A 209 16.72 -2.16 11.85
N LYS A 210 17.99 -2.61 11.86
CA LYS A 210 19.00 -2.12 12.80
C LYS A 210 19.42 -0.69 12.49
N ASP A 211 19.64 -0.40 11.21
CA ASP A 211 20.06 0.92 10.76
C ASP A 211 18.97 1.96 11.10
N ALA A 212 17.70 1.64 10.84
CA ALA A 212 16.56 2.48 11.21
C ALA A 212 16.45 2.70 12.72
N LEU A 213 16.66 1.66 13.55
CA LEU A 213 16.70 1.85 15.00
C LEU A 213 17.81 2.81 15.42
N GLN A 214 19.00 2.68 14.84
CA GLN A 214 20.13 3.55 15.15
C GLN A 214 19.87 5.00 14.73
N GLU A 215 19.21 5.23 13.60
CA GLU A 215 18.76 6.56 13.17
C GLU A 215 17.76 7.16 14.16
N VAL A 216 16.79 6.37 14.63
CA VAL A 216 15.83 6.82 15.65
C VAL A 216 16.55 7.20 16.95
N LEU A 217 17.50 6.39 17.41
CA LEU A 217 18.29 6.70 18.61
C LEU A 217 19.19 7.92 18.41
N ALA A 218 19.77 8.09 17.23
CA ALA A 218 20.60 9.25 16.88
C ALA A 218 19.80 10.55 16.82
N SER A 219 18.50 10.49 16.48
CA SER A 219 17.59 11.64 16.56
C SER A 219 17.17 12.00 18.00
N GLN A 220 17.74 11.33 19.00
CA GLN A 220 17.44 11.50 20.43
C GLN A 220 15.98 11.25 20.81
N HIS A 221 15.23 10.52 19.97
CA HIS A 221 13.85 10.14 20.27
C HIS A 221 13.79 9.43 21.62
N GLN A 222 12.93 9.93 22.51
CA GLN A 222 12.63 9.33 23.80
C GLN A 222 11.18 8.85 23.78
N GLY A 223 10.97 7.57 24.05
CA GLY A 223 9.63 7.00 24.19
C GLY A 223 9.40 5.76 23.34
N PRO A 224 8.11 5.42 23.10
CA PRO A 224 7.75 4.20 22.41
C PRO A 224 8.16 4.21 20.93
N LEU A 225 8.39 3.01 20.41
CA LEU A 225 8.71 2.74 19.01
C LEU A 225 7.58 1.93 18.39
N PHE A 226 7.24 2.27 17.15
CA PHE A 226 6.50 1.39 16.27
C PHE A 226 7.48 0.45 15.56
N LEU A 227 7.17 -0.84 15.60
CA LEU A 227 7.87 -1.89 14.88
C LEU A 227 6.87 -2.58 13.94
N GLY A 228 7.10 -2.47 12.63
CA GLY A 228 6.23 -3.02 11.59
C GLY A 228 6.73 -4.37 11.06
N SER A 229 5.81 -5.28 10.75
CA SER A 229 6.07 -6.58 10.11
C SER A 229 7.15 -7.42 10.81
N ILE A 230 7.16 -7.42 12.15
CA ILE A 230 8.09 -8.16 12.99
C ILE A 230 7.79 -9.65 12.86
N MET A 231 8.81 -10.49 12.72
CA MET A 231 8.61 -11.93 12.83
C MET A 231 8.60 -12.34 14.31
N THR A 232 7.45 -12.82 14.78
CA THR A 232 7.12 -13.07 16.20
C THR A 232 6.99 -14.55 16.55
N ALA A 233 6.97 -15.44 15.55
CA ALA A 233 6.86 -16.89 15.71
C ALA A 233 8.02 -17.54 16.49
N GLN A 234 9.17 -16.87 16.57
CA GLN A 234 10.35 -17.36 17.26
C GLN A 234 10.42 -16.85 18.69
N SER A 235 11.19 -17.53 19.55
CA SER A 235 11.44 -17.08 20.93
C SER A 235 12.06 -15.68 21.01
N THR A 236 12.85 -15.32 19.99
CA THR A 236 13.41 -13.98 19.80
C THR A 236 12.69 -13.31 18.64
N TRP A 237 12.15 -12.12 18.87
CA TRP A 237 11.51 -11.33 17.82
C TRP A 237 12.55 -10.83 16.82
N ARG A 238 12.30 -11.03 15.52
CA ARG A 238 13.24 -10.61 14.45
C ARG A 238 12.72 -9.36 13.76
N ILE A 239 13.52 -8.30 13.83
CA ILE A 239 13.32 -7.04 13.13
C ILE A 239 14.35 -6.98 12.01
N GLY A 240 13.94 -7.41 10.82
CA GLY A 240 14.81 -7.60 9.66
C GLY A 240 14.86 -6.38 8.73
N HIS A 241 15.43 -6.59 7.54
CA HIS A 241 15.56 -5.54 6.52
C HIS A 241 14.23 -5.09 5.89
N TRP A 242 13.15 -5.84 6.12
CA TRP A 242 11.79 -5.56 5.65
C TRP A 242 10.92 -4.86 6.70
N CYS A 243 11.41 -4.72 7.93
CA CYS A 243 10.65 -4.15 9.02
C CYS A 243 10.75 -2.63 9.03
N ASP A 244 9.65 -1.99 9.38
CA ASP A 244 9.65 -0.57 9.74
C ASP A 244 10.06 -0.42 11.20
N VAL A 245 10.92 0.55 11.48
CA VAL A 245 11.28 0.97 12.84
C VAL A 245 11.15 2.47 12.90
N LEU A 246 10.10 2.94 13.58
CA LEU A 246 9.71 4.35 13.58
C LEU A 246 9.41 4.81 15.01
N PRO A 247 9.57 6.11 15.32
CA PRO A 247 8.97 6.69 16.51
C PRO A 247 7.46 6.47 16.52
N TRP A 248 6.91 6.02 17.64
CA TRP A 248 5.45 6.07 17.84
C TRP A 248 5.05 7.53 18.09
N LYS A 249 4.38 8.16 17.12
CA LYS A 249 3.98 9.57 17.19
C LYS A 249 2.58 9.75 16.60
N PRO A 250 1.51 9.30 17.28
CA PRO A 250 0.16 9.38 16.74
C PRO A 250 -0.23 10.83 16.42
N ILE A 251 -0.85 11.03 15.26
CA ILE A 251 -1.48 12.30 14.88
C ILE A 251 -2.83 12.36 15.60
N LEU A 252 -3.07 13.46 16.30
CA LEU A 252 -4.23 13.63 17.16
C LEU A 252 -5.43 14.13 16.36
N ASP A 253 -6.60 13.51 16.57
CA ASP A 253 -7.85 14.02 16.02
C ASP A 253 -8.19 15.38 16.66
N GLY A 254 -8.84 16.25 15.89
CA GLY A 254 -9.26 17.55 16.41
C GLY A 254 -8.13 18.55 16.65
N VAL A 255 -6.87 18.20 16.36
CA VAL A 255 -5.70 19.06 16.50
C VAL A 255 -5.11 19.36 15.13
N GLU A 256 -4.99 20.65 14.81
CA GLU A 256 -4.33 21.07 13.58
C GLU A 256 -2.85 20.70 13.59
N TYR A 257 -2.40 20.08 12.51
CA TYR A 257 -1.00 19.85 12.23
C TYR A 257 -0.30 21.16 11.91
N ILE A 258 0.64 21.53 12.77
CA ILE A 258 1.55 22.65 12.55
C ILE A 258 2.91 22.06 12.19
N ARG A 259 3.39 22.37 10.98
CA ARG A 259 4.73 21.98 10.55
C ARG A 259 5.76 22.70 11.42
N GLU A 260 6.54 21.95 12.20
CA GLU A 260 7.72 22.46 12.89
C GLU A 260 8.77 22.81 11.83
N ASN A 261 9.22 24.07 11.81
CA ASN A 261 10.24 24.60 10.87
C ASN A 261 11.65 24.21 11.30
#